data_AF-A0AAQ3CLT4-F1
#
_entry.id   AF-A0AAQ3CLT4-F1
#
_cell.length_a   1.000
_cell.length_b   1.000
_cell.length_c   1.000
_cell.angle_alpha   90.00
_cell.angle_beta   90.00
_cell.angle_gamma   90.00
#
_symmetry.space_group_name_H-M   'P 1'
#
loop_
_entity.id
_entity.type
_entity.pdbx_description
1 polymer ?
#
loop_
_entity_poly.entity_id
_entity_poly.type
_entity_poly.pdbx_seq_one_letter_code
_entity_poly.pdbx_strand_id
1 'polypeptide(L)'
;MIFFINYVILLSELLFYCCEGHSNFLEKKTSGKTKKEMVILTDYEQKKLDSLIKPFIQTLNKKIDQVIECKNRQVKCKIDFLTFSNWLSKDIKKQKELVNDFTIVYDFLEVKRKKHATNMTFDQYISNAIDNVHDKYGNHIYNFFRDSLNNILRENRDKGILLDRILNDVFRKSTNDEIFTRLKKEISENDSPNLQILLRWQG
;
A
#
# COMPACT_ATOMS: atom_id res chain seq x y z
N MET A 1 -20.72 16.53 6.81
CA MET A 1 -19.54 17.30 7.26
C MET A 1 -18.86 16.71 8.50
N ILE A 2 -19.60 16.20 9.49
CA ILE A 2 -19.02 15.62 10.74
C ILE A 2 -18.12 14.39 10.47
N PHE A 3 -18.45 13.54 9.49
CA PHE A 3 -17.63 12.36 9.16
C PHE A 3 -16.27 12.68 8.56
N PHE A 4 -16.11 13.84 7.91
CA PHE A 4 -14.85 14.24 7.30
C PHE A 4 -13.86 14.75 8.36
N ILE A 5 -14.37 15.42 9.39
CA ILE A 5 -13.58 15.93 10.51
C ILE A 5 -12.99 14.76 11.32
N ASN A 6 -13.79 13.73 11.61
CA ASN A 6 -13.30 12.55 12.34
C ASN A 6 -12.24 11.75 11.53
N TYR A 7 -12.31 11.78 10.20
CA TYR A 7 -11.32 11.12 9.32
C TYR A 7 -9.99 11.89 9.26
N VAL A 8 -10.05 13.23 9.27
CA VAL A 8 -8.85 14.07 9.36
C VAL A 8 -8.19 13.92 10.72
N ILE A 9 -8.97 13.84 11.80
CA ILE A 9 -8.46 13.62 13.17
C ILE A 9 -7.70 12.28 13.27
N LEU A 10 -8.26 11.19 12.74
CA LEU A 10 -7.60 9.87 12.69
C LEU A 10 -6.32 9.86 11.84
N LEU A 11 -6.26 10.63 10.75
CA LEU A 11 -5.05 10.79 9.94
C LEU A 11 -3.99 11.65 10.63
N SER A 12 -4.38 12.68 11.39
CA SER A 12 -3.45 13.50 12.15
C SER A 12 -2.88 12.77 13.37
N GLU A 13 -3.65 11.95 14.08
CA GLU A 13 -3.14 11.17 15.22
C GLU A 13 -2.10 10.12 14.79
N LEU A 14 -2.25 9.54 13.58
CA LEU A 14 -1.25 8.64 12.98
C LEU A 14 0.04 9.36 12.57
N LEU A 15 -0.02 10.65 12.22
CA LEU A 15 1.15 11.47 11.90
C LEU A 15 1.87 11.97 13.16
N PHE A 16 1.14 12.22 14.25
CA PHE A 16 1.74 12.65 15.52
C PHE A 16 2.35 11.51 16.34
N TYR A 17 1.93 10.26 16.15
CA TYR A 17 2.51 9.10 16.86
C TYR A 17 3.95 8.75 16.43
N CYS A 18 4.45 9.34 15.34
CA CYS A 18 5.83 9.15 14.88
C CYS A 18 6.83 10.17 15.46
N CYS A 19 6.37 11.15 16.25
CA CYS A 19 7.19 12.22 16.79
C CYS A 19 6.99 12.40 18.29
N GLU A 20 7.33 11.39 19.10
CA GLU A 20 7.61 11.62 20.51
C GLU A 20 8.89 10.90 20.93
N GLY A 21 10.01 11.46 20.47
CA GLY A 21 11.32 11.21 21.04
C GLY A 21 11.38 11.83 22.44
N HIS A 22 10.98 11.06 23.45
CA HIS A 22 11.29 11.41 24.83
C HIS A 22 12.77 11.13 25.12
N SER A 23 13.50 12.22 25.26
CA SER A 23 14.86 12.26 25.79
C SER A 23 14.83 12.17 27.32
N ASN A 24 15.64 11.24 27.82
CA ASN A 24 16.29 11.17 29.13
C ASN A 24 15.46 10.90 30.40
N PHE A 25 15.61 9.68 30.92
CA PHE A 25 16.05 9.50 32.33
C PHE A 25 16.89 8.22 32.46
N LEU A 26 18.19 8.41 32.68
CA LEU A 26 19.12 7.37 33.13
C LEU A 26 18.94 7.24 34.65
N GLU A 27 18.51 6.07 35.12
CA GLU A 27 19.12 5.51 36.33
C GLU A 27 19.13 3.99 36.33
N LYS A 28 20.21 3.48 36.91
CA LYS A 28 20.88 2.21 36.67
C LYS A 28 20.33 1.14 37.62
N LYS A 29 20.04 -0.08 37.12
CA LYS A 29 20.26 -1.32 37.89
C LYS A 29 20.36 -2.55 36.99
N THR A 30 21.49 -3.23 37.14
CA THR A 30 21.91 -4.51 36.58
C THR A 30 20.96 -5.65 36.93
N SER A 31 20.54 -6.44 35.93
CA SER A 31 20.26 -7.87 36.04
C SER A 31 20.04 -8.45 34.64
N GLY A 32 20.62 -9.62 34.36
CA GLY A 32 20.66 -10.24 33.05
C GLY A 32 19.29 -10.40 32.40
N LYS A 33 19.12 -9.80 31.22
CA LYS A 33 18.09 -10.14 30.25
C LYS A 33 18.75 -10.13 28.89
N THR A 34 18.66 -11.24 28.18
CA THR A 34 18.84 -11.31 26.73
C THR A 34 18.17 -10.09 26.13
N LYS A 35 18.95 -9.17 25.56
CA LYS A 35 18.44 -8.06 24.75
C LYS A 35 17.69 -8.74 23.61
N LYS A 36 16.39 -8.89 23.77
CA LYS A 36 15.47 -9.13 22.66
C LYS A 36 15.59 -7.83 21.88
N GLU A 37 16.45 -7.81 20.87
CA GLU A 37 16.56 -6.67 19.96
C GLU A 37 15.14 -6.32 19.55
N MET A 38 14.72 -5.12 19.92
CA MET A 38 13.44 -4.60 19.49
C MET A 38 13.57 -4.45 17.98
N VAL A 39 12.99 -5.38 17.24
CA VAL A 39 12.95 -5.31 15.78
C VAL A 39 12.10 -4.10 15.47
N ILE A 40 12.74 -3.02 15.00
CA ILE A 40 12.12 -1.80 14.52
C ILE A 40 12.43 -1.63 13.04
N LEU A 41 11.60 -0.87 12.32
CA LEU A 41 11.96 -0.42 10.98
C LEU A 41 13.03 0.66 11.10
N THR A 42 14.00 0.62 10.20
CA THR A 42 14.87 1.76 9.92
C THR A 42 14.08 2.85 9.18
N ASP A 43 14.56 4.09 9.24
CA ASP A 43 13.93 5.21 8.51
C ASP A 43 13.79 4.93 7.01
N TYR A 44 14.76 4.22 6.43
CA TYR A 44 14.72 3.82 5.02
C TYR A 44 13.64 2.77 4.75
N GLU A 45 13.50 1.77 5.62
CA GLU A 45 12.44 0.76 5.50
C GLU A 45 11.05 1.40 5.70
N GLN A 46 10.89 2.30 6.68
CA GLN A 46 9.65 3.04 6.89
C GLN A 46 9.29 3.87 5.67
N LYS A 47 10.24 4.60 5.10
CA LYS A 47 10.03 5.37 3.88
C LYS A 47 9.61 4.48 2.71
N LYS A 48 10.26 3.33 2.52
CA LYS A 48 9.93 2.39 1.44
C LYS A 48 8.53 1.78 1.63
N LEU A 49 8.14 1.48 2.89
CA LEU A 49 6.78 1.04 3.22
C LEU A 49 5.74 2.11 2.90
N ASP A 50 5.99 3.36 3.30
CA ASP A 50 5.13 4.51 3.01
C ASP A 50 4.95 4.71 1.50
N SER A 51 6.05 4.62 0.74
CA SER A 51 6.07 4.70 -0.73
C SER A 51 5.38 3.52 -1.41
N LEU A 52 5.05 2.44 -0.70
CA LEU A 52 4.21 1.35 -1.19
C LEU A 52 2.73 1.59 -0.85
N ILE A 53 2.41 1.93 0.40
CA ILE A 53 1.03 2.00 0.90
C ILE A 53 0.30 3.25 0.43
N LYS A 54 0.94 4.43 0.46
CA LYS A 54 0.31 5.71 0.08
C LYS A 54 -0.23 5.70 -1.36
N PRO A 55 0.51 5.20 -2.37
CA PRO A 55 0.01 5.07 -3.74
C PRO A 55 -1.25 4.21 -3.89
N PHE A 56 -1.38 3.12 -3.13
CA PHE A 56 -2.60 2.30 -3.12
C PHE A 56 -3.80 3.07 -2.56
N ILE A 57 -3.61 3.80 -1.46
CA ILE A 57 -4.65 4.65 -0.87
C ILE A 57 -5.08 5.75 -1.85
N GLN A 58 -4.12 6.41 -2.49
CA GLN A 58 -4.40 7.45 -3.48
C GLN A 58 -5.17 6.89 -4.68
N THR A 59 -4.76 5.72 -5.19
CA THR A 59 -5.44 5.02 -6.29
C THR A 59 -6.87 4.62 -5.93
N LEU A 60 -7.09 4.16 -4.69
CA LEU A 60 -8.43 3.86 -4.16
C LEU A 60 -9.33 5.09 -4.14
N ASN A 61 -8.83 6.21 -3.63
CA ASN A 61 -9.59 7.47 -3.59
C ASN A 61 -9.97 7.92 -5.00
N LYS A 62 -9.02 7.87 -5.95
CA LYS A 62 -9.27 8.26 -7.34
C LYS A 62 -10.30 7.36 -8.05
N LYS A 63 -10.31 6.05 -7.77
CA LYS A 63 -11.35 5.12 -8.30
C LYS A 63 -12.75 5.42 -7.77
N ILE A 64 -12.86 5.83 -6.50
CA ILE A 64 -14.14 6.13 -5.85
C ILE A 64 -14.84 7.33 -6.51
N ASP A 65 -14.06 8.31 -6.94
CA ASP A 65 -14.59 9.54 -7.54
C ASP A 65 -15.11 9.32 -8.98
N GLN A 66 -14.70 8.25 -9.66
CA GLN A 66 -14.96 8.04 -11.09
C GLN A 66 -16.18 7.15 -11.43
N VAL A 67 -16.77 6.41 -10.49
CA VAL A 67 -17.87 5.45 -10.82
C VAL A 67 -19.05 5.54 -9.84
N ILE A 68 -20.09 6.27 -10.24
CA ILE A 68 -21.32 6.45 -9.45
C ILE A 68 -22.05 5.11 -9.20
N GLU A 69 -22.02 4.19 -10.16
CA GLU A 69 -22.75 2.90 -10.10
C GLU A 69 -22.05 1.80 -9.27
N CYS A 70 -20.82 2.03 -8.80
CA CYS A 70 -20.04 1.02 -8.06
C CYS A 70 -19.71 1.42 -6.61
N LYS A 71 -20.34 2.48 -6.07
CA LYS A 71 -19.99 3.07 -4.76
C LYS A 71 -19.91 2.05 -3.62
N ASN A 72 -20.85 1.11 -3.50
CA ASN A 72 -20.85 0.14 -2.39
C ASN A 72 -19.65 -0.83 -2.45
N ARG A 73 -19.27 -1.30 -3.65
CA ARG A 73 -18.11 -2.18 -3.83
C ARG A 73 -16.79 -1.42 -3.62
N GLN A 74 -16.72 -0.18 -4.09
CA GLN A 74 -15.52 0.65 -3.91
C GLN A 74 -15.31 1.08 -2.46
N VAL A 75 -16.38 1.39 -1.73
CA VAL A 75 -16.34 1.65 -0.29
C VAL A 75 -15.87 0.41 0.47
N LYS A 76 -16.38 -0.79 0.15
CA LYS A 76 -15.88 -2.06 0.72
C LYS A 76 -14.39 -2.26 0.44
N CYS A 77 -13.94 -2.07 -0.80
CA CYS A 77 -12.51 -2.17 -1.17
C CYS A 77 -11.62 -1.24 -0.34
N LYS A 78 -12.08 -0.01 -0.09
CA LYS A 78 -11.36 0.95 0.74
C LYS A 78 -11.33 0.52 2.20
N ILE A 79 -12.45 0.04 2.75
CA ILE A 79 -12.50 -0.47 4.13
C ILE A 79 -11.57 -1.68 4.30
N ASP A 80 -11.59 -2.62 3.37
CA ASP A 80 -10.76 -3.82 3.42
C ASP A 80 -9.27 -3.46 3.35
N PHE A 81 -8.87 -2.54 2.46
CA PHE A 81 -7.47 -2.11 2.35
C PHE A 81 -7.00 -1.31 3.57
N LEU A 82 -7.85 -0.45 4.15
CA LEU A 82 -7.53 0.27 5.39
C LEU A 82 -7.43 -0.68 6.59
N THR A 83 -8.31 -1.69 6.65
CA THR A 83 -8.27 -2.74 7.68
C THR A 83 -6.98 -3.55 7.58
N PHE A 84 -6.59 -3.93 6.36
CA PHE A 84 -5.31 -4.55 6.08
C PHE A 84 -4.13 -3.66 6.50
N SER A 85 -4.15 -2.37 6.12
CA SER A 85 -3.07 -1.43 6.45
C SER A 85 -2.88 -1.28 7.97
N ASN A 86 -3.99 -1.19 8.73
CA ASN A 86 -3.97 -1.14 10.19
C ASN A 86 -3.57 -2.48 10.85
N TRP A 87 -3.82 -3.60 10.19
CA TRP A 87 -3.31 -4.88 10.66
C TRP A 87 -1.81 -5.01 10.40
N LEU A 88 -1.35 -4.59 9.22
CA LEU A 88 0.05 -4.62 8.82
C LEU A 88 0.90 -3.73 9.75
N SER A 89 0.40 -2.55 10.15
CA SER A 89 1.11 -1.63 11.05
C SER A 89 1.43 -2.23 12.43
N LYS A 90 0.74 -3.31 12.82
CA LYS A 90 0.95 -4.01 14.10
C LYS A 90 1.96 -5.15 14.02
N ASP A 91 2.37 -5.56 12.81
CA ASP A 91 3.32 -6.66 12.61
C ASP A 91 4.59 -6.18 11.89
N ILE A 92 5.62 -5.87 12.68
CA ILE A 92 6.90 -5.37 12.18
C ILE A 92 7.63 -6.37 11.27
N LYS A 93 7.44 -7.68 11.47
CA LYS A 93 8.08 -8.70 10.65
C LYS A 93 7.47 -8.72 9.27
N LYS A 94 6.14 -8.68 9.19
CA LYS A 94 5.42 -8.57 7.92
C LYS A 94 5.71 -7.26 7.19
N GLN A 95 5.88 -6.15 7.92
CA GLN A 95 6.32 -4.89 7.33
C GLN A 95 7.70 -5.03 6.66
N LYS A 96 8.70 -5.59 7.37
CA LYS A 96 10.04 -5.83 6.80
C LYS A 96 10.02 -6.77 5.60
N GLU A 97 9.25 -7.84 5.69
CA GLU A 97 9.06 -8.80 4.59
C GLU A 97 8.50 -8.10 3.35
N LEU A 98 7.46 -7.29 3.52
CA LEU A 98 6.86 -6.56 2.42
C LEU A 98 7.77 -5.49 1.81
N VAL A 99 8.53 -4.78 2.66
CA VAL A 99 9.52 -3.78 2.23
C VAL A 99 10.64 -4.43 1.44
N ASN A 100 11.11 -5.61 1.86
CA ASN A 100 12.12 -6.36 1.15
C ASN A 100 11.62 -6.75 -0.25
N ASP A 101 10.44 -7.32 -0.33
CA ASP A 101 9.79 -7.73 -1.58
C ASP A 101 9.53 -6.56 -2.55
N PHE A 102 9.18 -5.39 -2.01
CA PHE A 102 8.95 -4.19 -2.81
C PHE A 102 10.23 -3.60 -3.43
N THR A 103 11.41 -4.05 -3.01
CA THR A 103 12.69 -3.44 -3.41
C THR A 103 12.88 -3.40 -4.93
N ILE A 104 12.48 -4.44 -5.65
CA ILE A 104 12.59 -4.50 -7.11
C ILE A 104 11.81 -3.35 -7.77
N VAL A 105 10.54 -3.17 -7.36
CA VAL A 105 9.68 -2.10 -7.89
C VAL A 105 10.21 -0.73 -7.47
N TYR A 106 10.58 -0.58 -6.20
CA TYR A 106 11.11 0.66 -5.66
C TYR A 106 12.35 1.13 -6.43
N ASP A 107 13.34 0.26 -6.59
CA ASP A 107 14.60 0.59 -7.25
C ASP A 107 14.39 0.90 -8.73
N PHE A 108 13.52 0.14 -9.42
CA PHE A 108 13.14 0.42 -10.80
C PHE A 108 12.50 1.82 -10.93
N LEU A 109 11.52 2.13 -10.09
CA LEU A 109 10.83 3.43 -10.11
C LEU A 109 11.77 4.58 -9.73
N GLU A 110 12.71 4.35 -8.81
CA GLU A 110 13.69 5.36 -8.40
C GLU A 110 14.69 5.66 -9.53
N VAL A 111 15.11 4.64 -10.29
CA VAL A 111 15.90 4.83 -11.52
C VAL A 111 15.11 5.64 -12.55
N LYS A 112 13.83 5.34 -12.76
CA LYS A 112 12.97 6.10 -13.68
C LYS A 112 12.78 7.54 -13.25
N ARG A 113 12.52 7.78 -11.96
CA ARG A 113 12.43 9.12 -11.38
C ARG A 113 13.72 9.90 -11.62
N LYS A 114 14.89 9.32 -11.30
CA LYS A 114 16.19 9.98 -11.50
C LYS A 114 16.45 10.31 -12.97
N LYS A 115 15.87 9.58 -13.92
CA LYS A 115 16.00 9.85 -15.36
C LYS A 115 15.07 10.96 -15.84
N HIS A 116 13.83 11.01 -15.35
CA HIS A 116 12.76 11.83 -15.94
C HIS A 116 12.24 12.97 -15.06
N ALA A 117 12.53 12.94 -13.77
CA ALA A 117 11.98 13.84 -12.75
C ALA A 117 12.97 14.05 -11.60
N THR A 118 14.21 14.46 -11.93
CA THR A 118 15.30 14.67 -10.95
C THR A 118 14.95 15.65 -9.84
N ASN A 119 14.10 16.64 -10.16
CA ASN A 119 13.61 17.67 -9.26
C ASN A 119 12.44 17.22 -8.36
N MET A 120 11.92 16.01 -8.52
CA MET A 120 10.84 15.46 -7.69
C MET A 120 11.39 14.44 -6.71
N THR A 121 10.83 14.42 -5.50
CA THR A 121 11.00 13.28 -4.57
C THR A 121 10.31 12.04 -5.12
N PHE A 122 10.67 10.85 -4.62
CA PHE A 122 9.99 9.60 -5.01
C PHE A 122 8.49 9.68 -4.78
N ASP A 123 8.06 10.13 -3.60
CA ASP A 123 6.63 10.21 -3.28
C ASP A 123 5.90 11.20 -4.22
N GLN A 124 6.48 12.38 -4.49
CA GLN A 124 5.91 13.31 -5.47
C GLN A 124 5.83 12.71 -6.87
N TYR A 125 6.85 11.96 -7.28
CA TYR A 125 6.88 11.32 -8.59
C TYR A 125 5.74 10.30 -8.74
N ILE A 126 5.53 9.44 -7.73
CA ILE A 126 4.45 8.46 -7.75
C ILE A 126 3.08 9.11 -7.63
N SER A 127 2.92 10.09 -6.72
CA SER A 127 1.65 10.79 -6.55
C SER A 127 1.25 11.56 -7.80
N ASN A 128 2.18 12.29 -8.42
CA ASN A 128 1.92 12.98 -9.68
C ASN A 128 1.56 12.01 -10.80
N ALA A 129 2.19 10.84 -10.85
CA ALA A 129 1.88 9.81 -11.82
C ALA A 129 0.46 9.25 -11.66
N ILE A 130 0.00 9.07 -10.41
CA ILE A 130 -1.38 8.67 -10.12
C ILE A 130 -2.36 9.77 -10.50
N ASP A 131 -2.06 11.03 -10.20
CA ASP A 131 -2.93 12.18 -10.48
C ASP A 131 -3.00 12.50 -11.99
N ASN A 132 -1.89 12.37 -12.71
CA ASN A 132 -1.78 12.64 -14.14
C ASN A 132 -1.64 11.36 -14.97
N VAL A 133 -2.57 10.43 -14.79
CA VAL A 133 -2.59 9.12 -15.48
C VAL A 133 -2.46 9.21 -17.02
N HIS A 134 -2.89 10.31 -17.63
CA HIS A 134 -2.84 10.49 -19.08
C HIS A 134 -1.45 10.86 -19.62
N ASP A 135 -0.49 11.19 -18.74
CA ASP A 135 0.88 11.44 -19.14
C ASP A 135 1.61 10.12 -19.45
N LYS A 136 2.55 10.17 -20.41
CA LYS A 136 3.34 9.00 -20.85
C LYS A 136 4.01 8.26 -19.69
N TYR A 137 4.42 8.99 -18.65
CA TYR A 137 5.05 8.44 -17.45
C TYR A 137 4.02 8.00 -16.40
N GLY A 138 2.94 8.77 -16.26
CA GLY A 138 1.89 8.54 -15.27
C GLY A 138 1.11 7.24 -15.50
N ASN A 139 0.84 6.92 -16.77
CA ASN A 139 0.01 5.77 -17.14
C ASN A 139 0.58 4.42 -16.64
N HIS A 140 1.90 4.19 -16.75
CA HIS A 140 2.51 2.93 -16.34
C HIS A 140 2.42 2.71 -14.82
N ILE A 141 2.74 3.74 -14.05
CA ILE A 141 2.74 3.71 -12.58
C ILE A 141 1.29 3.56 -12.09
N TYR A 142 0.37 4.36 -12.60
CA TYR A 142 -1.05 4.25 -12.24
C TYR A 142 -1.61 2.87 -12.58
N ASN A 143 -1.36 2.34 -13.78
CA ASN A 143 -1.85 1.02 -14.16
C ASN A 143 -1.29 -0.07 -13.24
N PHE A 144 -0.01 -0.01 -12.90
CA PHE A 144 0.59 -0.94 -11.95
C PHE A 144 -0.15 -0.93 -10.61
N PHE A 145 -0.31 0.23 -9.97
CA PHE A 145 -1.00 0.31 -8.68
C PHE A 145 -2.49 -0.03 -8.80
N ARG A 146 -3.15 0.41 -9.87
CA ARG A 146 -4.58 0.16 -10.15
C ARG A 146 -4.88 -1.33 -10.30
N ASP A 147 -4.05 -2.02 -11.08
CA ASP A 147 -4.27 -3.41 -11.48
C ASP A 147 -3.78 -4.37 -10.40
N SER A 148 -2.68 -4.05 -9.72
CA SER A 148 -2.26 -4.76 -8.49
C SER A 148 -3.35 -4.68 -7.44
N LEU A 149 -3.91 -3.49 -7.19
CA LEU A 149 -5.02 -3.32 -6.26
C LEU A 149 -6.25 -4.13 -6.69
N ASN A 150 -6.57 -4.15 -7.99
CA ASN A 150 -7.65 -4.98 -8.50
C ASN A 150 -7.38 -6.47 -8.25
N ASN A 151 -6.16 -6.96 -8.39
CA ASN A 151 -5.83 -8.37 -8.16
C ASN A 151 -5.83 -8.73 -6.68
N ILE A 152 -5.29 -7.84 -5.83
CA ILE A 152 -5.27 -8.01 -4.38
C ILE A 152 -6.71 -8.09 -3.83
N LEU A 153 -7.58 -7.20 -4.30
CA LEU A 153 -8.95 -7.03 -3.81
C LEU A 153 -10.01 -7.80 -4.61
N ARG A 154 -9.67 -8.48 -5.71
CA ARG A 154 -10.63 -9.27 -6.49
C ARG A 154 -10.99 -10.56 -5.76
N GLU A 155 -12.29 -10.68 -5.49
CA GLU A 155 -12.99 -11.96 -5.40
C GLU A 155 -12.90 -12.65 -6.78
N ASN A 156 -12.60 -13.96 -6.77
CA ASN A 156 -12.44 -14.83 -7.94
C ASN A 156 -13.40 -14.45 -9.10
N ARG A 157 -12.87 -13.82 -10.15
CA ARG A 157 -13.57 -13.76 -11.44
C ARG A 157 -13.31 -15.07 -12.17
N ASP A 158 -14.00 -16.12 -11.74
CA ASP A 158 -14.24 -17.27 -12.59
C ASP A 158 -15.73 -17.56 -12.75
N LYS A 159 -15.97 -18.29 -13.83
CA LYS A 159 -17.18 -18.40 -14.64
C LYS A 159 -18.40 -18.95 -13.89
N GLY A 160 -19.57 -18.42 -14.26
CA GLY A 160 -20.84 -19.13 -14.16
C GLY A 160 -21.55 -19.12 -12.80
N ILE A 161 -22.88 -19.12 -12.89
CA ILE A 161 -23.87 -19.36 -11.83
C ILE A 161 -24.19 -18.14 -10.96
N LEU A 162 -25.32 -17.52 -11.34
CA LEU A 162 -25.88 -16.28 -10.82
C LEU A 162 -26.44 -16.40 -9.39
N LEU A 163 -26.68 -17.62 -8.89
CA LEU A 163 -27.39 -17.84 -7.63
C LEU A 163 -26.46 -18.01 -6.42
N ASP A 164 -25.29 -18.64 -6.56
CA ASP A 164 -24.27 -18.69 -5.49
C ASP A 164 -23.59 -17.32 -5.27
N ARG A 165 -23.61 -16.43 -6.26
CA ARG A 165 -23.02 -15.08 -6.17
C ARG A 165 -23.76 -14.15 -5.21
N ILE A 166 -25.08 -14.24 -5.10
CA ILE A 166 -25.84 -13.32 -4.24
C ILE A 166 -25.62 -13.66 -2.75
N LEU A 167 -25.33 -14.93 -2.44
CA LEU A 167 -25.04 -15.36 -1.06
C LEU A 167 -23.54 -15.32 -0.72
N ASN A 168 -22.64 -15.54 -1.69
CA ASN A 168 -21.19 -15.53 -1.45
C ASN A 168 -20.48 -14.18 -1.72
N ASP A 169 -20.91 -13.36 -2.70
CA ASP A 169 -20.26 -12.06 -2.99
C ASP A 169 -20.55 -11.00 -1.90
N VAL A 170 -21.61 -11.20 -1.10
CA VAL A 170 -21.95 -10.25 -0.04
C VAL A 170 -20.96 -10.36 1.13
N PHE A 171 -20.27 -11.50 1.31
CA PHE A 171 -19.50 -11.75 2.54
C PHE A 171 -18.11 -12.39 2.40
N ARG A 172 -17.55 -12.58 1.21
CA ARG A 172 -16.16 -13.07 1.13
C ARG A 172 -15.15 -11.95 1.43
N LYS A 173 -14.90 -11.71 2.71
CA LYS A 173 -13.75 -10.91 3.17
C LYS A 173 -12.48 -11.67 2.80
N SER A 174 -11.59 -11.08 2.01
CA SER A 174 -10.22 -11.59 1.94
C SER A 174 -9.57 -11.35 3.30
N THR A 175 -8.95 -12.36 3.89
CA THR A 175 -8.26 -12.17 5.19
C THR A 175 -7.05 -11.26 5.00
N ASN A 176 -6.58 -10.63 6.08
CA ASN A 176 -5.38 -9.78 5.97
C ASN A 176 -4.15 -10.56 5.48
N ASP A 177 -4.03 -11.84 5.85
CA ASP A 177 -2.98 -12.72 5.36
C ASP A 177 -3.14 -13.08 3.87
N GLU A 178 -4.38 -13.23 3.37
CA GLU A 178 -4.62 -13.39 1.93
C GLU A 178 -4.26 -12.12 1.15
N ILE A 179 -4.64 -10.95 1.66
CA ILE A 179 -4.28 -9.65 1.07
C ILE A 179 -2.75 -9.49 1.07
N PHE A 180 -2.09 -9.83 2.18
CA PHE A 180 -0.63 -9.83 2.30
C PHE A 180 0.03 -10.72 1.25
N THR A 181 -0.40 -11.97 1.15
CA THR A 181 0.16 -12.95 0.21
C THR A 181 -0.01 -12.50 -1.24
N ARG A 182 -1.20 -11.99 -1.60
CA ARG A 182 -1.44 -11.45 -2.95
C ARG A 182 -0.60 -10.23 -3.24
N LEU A 183 -0.47 -9.30 -2.28
CA LEU A 183 0.34 -8.11 -2.45
C LEU A 183 1.81 -8.46 -2.68
N LYS A 184 2.38 -9.37 -1.88
CA LYS A 184 3.74 -9.90 -2.09
C LYS A 184 3.93 -10.44 -3.50
N LYS A 185 3.00 -11.28 -3.95
CA LYS A 185 3.01 -11.83 -5.31
C LYS A 185 3.02 -10.75 -6.38
N GLU A 186 2.15 -9.75 -6.25
CA GLU A 186 2.06 -8.66 -7.23
C GLU A 186 3.35 -7.82 -7.35
N ILE A 187 4.09 -7.65 -6.25
CA ILE A 187 5.27 -6.76 -6.18
C ILE A 187 6.64 -7.46 -6.28
N SER A 188 6.70 -8.78 -6.09
CA SER A 188 7.98 -9.52 -6.02
C SER A 188 8.09 -10.72 -6.95
N GLU A 189 6.99 -11.34 -7.37
CA GLU A 189 7.07 -12.50 -8.27
C GLU A 189 7.30 -12.01 -9.70
N ASN A 190 8.39 -12.45 -10.32
CA ASN A 190 8.65 -12.16 -11.73
C ASN A 190 7.51 -12.62 -12.65
N ASP A 191 6.67 -13.56 -12.23
CA ASP A 191 5.51 -14.00 -13.01
C ASP A 191 4.27 -13.12 -12.81
N SER A 192 4.31 -12.11 -11.93
CA SER A 192 3.26 -11.09 -11.80
C SER A 192 3.10 -10.34 -13.12
N PRO A 193 1.94 -10.46 -13.81
CA PRO A 193 1.74 -9.79 -15.09
C PRO A 193 1.86 -8.26 -14.95
N ASN A 194 1.40 -7.72 -13.82
CA ASN A 194 1.45 -6.29 -13.55
C ASN A 194 2.90 -5.82 -13.34
N LEU A 195 3.71 -6.59 -12.62
CA LEU A 195 5.14 -6.31 -12.45
C LEU A 195 5.87 -6.38 -13.79
N GLN A 196 5.62 -7.41 -14.59
CA GLN A 196 6.25 -7.56 -15.91
C GLN A 196 5.91 -6.40 -16.84
N ILE A 197 4.65 -5.93 -16.85
CA ILE A 197 4.24 -4.75 -17.61
C ILE A 197 5.00 -3.51 -17.13
N LEU A 198 5.14 -3.32 -15.82
CA LEU A 198 5.89 -2.20 -15.26
C LEU A 198 7.38 -2.27 -15.66
N LEU A 199 8.03 -3.42 -15.48
CA LEU A 199 9.47 -3.58 -15.73
C LEU A 199 9.84 -3.50 -17.22
N ARG A 200 8.91 -3.81 -18.13
CA ARG A 200 9.09 -3.66 -19.59
C ARG A 200 8.97 -2.21 -20.07
N TRP A 201 8.64 -1.27 -19.20
CA TRP A 201 8.56 0.14 -19.59
C TRP A 201 9.94 0.70 -19.98
N GLN A 202 10.11 1.00 -21.28
CA GLN A 202 11.39 1.45 -21.87
C GLN A 202 11.61 2.97 -21.85
N GLY A 203 10.72 3.75 -21.21
CA GLY A 203 10.83 5.22 -21.13
C GLY A 203 12.05 5.67 -20.36
#